data_AF-A0A292RKF9-F1
#
_entry.id   AF-A0A292RKF9-F1
#
_cell.length_a   1.000
_cell.length_b   1.000
_cell.length_c   1.000
_cell.angle_alpha   90.00
_cell.angle_beta   90.00
_cell.angle_gamma   90.00
#
_symmetry.space_group_name_H-M   'P 1'
#
loop_
_entity.id
_entity.type
_entity.pdbx_description
1 polymer ?
#
loop_
_entity_poly.entity_id
_entity_poly.type
_entity_poly.pdbx_seq_one_letter_code
_entity_poly.pdbx_strand_id
1 'polypeptide(L)'
;MAKTNQSKRQPLSKKIRFEVFKRDKFTCAYCGRKAPDVILEVDHIIPVAKGGDNNITNLITSCIDCNRGKRDIPLQVNETLEKQRLQMELLQDKREQLEMLFEWKKSLDELDEYESDLFINYIEDKIEPYTLTKQFRTKILQLFKKYKHEEIFDAITISANKYLKYDCDNKLIQESANEFLNKIGGILVNKNLPPIKQKLAYIKGICRNRFHYFNEQQGSIILNKYVEALKQQGWSETRILDDIEQEVTRISKESKNWTEWRDILESWISQIHAWNKDEIKDEPSNEELQAMVKNSFDELCFYFEFIIYVARIYGENDKNRILKTAIESIIRYNELQYEKLCKNENLQALKPNYYVFKEIGLLNFIQNIDTKLKYVFSNVVDIYTEKVFNEELYYPNRNFNGIESFVIFQQGLEEKLCDMFNDMQ
;
A
#
# COMPACT_ATOMS: atom_id res chain seq x y z
N MET A 1 0.05 34.65 -68.01
CA MET A 1 -1.04 33.74 -67.61
C MET A 1 -0.46 32.61 -66.77
N ALA A 2 -0.54 32.70 -65.44
CA ALA A 2 -0.04 31.65 -64.55
C ALA A 2 -1.18 30.67 -64.23
N LYS A 3 -0.98 29.39 -64.57
CA LYS A 3 -1.91 28.29 -64.27
C LYS A 3 -1.87 27.98 -62.77
N THR A 4 -3.01 28.11 -62.10
CA THR A 4 -3.19 27.71 -60.70
C THR A 4 -3.07 26.19 -60.55
N ASN A 5 -2.19 25.77 -59.65
CA ASN A 5 -1.89 24.37 -59.36
C ASN A 5 -3.06 23.78 -58.54
N GLN A 6 -4.02 23.12 -59.20
CA GLN A 6 -5.12 22.42 -58.51
C GLN A 6 -4.56 21.19 -57.78
N SER A 7 -4.54 21.22 -56.45
CA SER A 7 -4.23 20.03 -55.64
C SER A 7 -5.25 18.93 -55.95
N LYS A 8 -4.77 17.74 -56.32
CA LYS A 8 -5.62 16.56 -56.57
C LYS A 8 -6.36 16.21 -55.27
N ARG A 9 -7.69 16.37 -55.25
CA ARG A 9 -8.54 16.02 -54.10
C ARG A 9 -8.42 14.52 -53.82
N GLN A 10 -8.01 14.15 -52.61
CA GLN A 10 -8.04 12.76 -52.16
C GLN A 10 -9.50 12.31 -51.93
N PRO A 11 -9.91 11.13 -52.42
CA PRO A 11 -11.28 10.65 -52.23
C PRO A 11 -11.51 10.18 -50.78
N LEU A 12 -12.55 10.69 -50.14
CA LEU A 12 -13.03 10.22 -48.82
C LEU A 12 -13.51 8.77 -48.90
N SER A 13 -13.11 7.93 -47.94
CA SER A 13 -13.52 6.52 -47.85
C SER A 13 -15.03 6.39 -47.58
N LYS A 14 -15.64 5.28 -48.04
CA LYS A 14 -17.07 5.00 -47.79
C LYS A 14 -17.40 4.95 -46.29
N LYS A 15 -16.47 4.45 -45.46
CA LYS A 15 -16.61 4.39 -43.99
C LYS A 15 -16.70 5.79 -43.39
N ILE A 16 -15.78 6.69 -43.74
CA ILE A 16 -15.78 8.07 -43.22
C ILE A 16 -17.06 8.80 -43.65
N ARG A 17 -17.50 8.64 -44.91
CA ARG A 17 -18.75 9.25 -45.38
C ARG A 17 -19.96 8.80 -44.56
N PHE A 18 -20.04 7.49 -44.28
CA PHE A 18 -21.12 6.94 -43.47
C PHE A 18 -21.09 7.45 -42.02
N GLU A 19 -19.91 7.54 -41.40
CA GLU A 19 -19.76 8.10 -40.04
C GLU A 19 -20.19 9.57 -39.97
N VAL A 20 -19.84 10.38 -40.97
CA VAL A 20 -20.29 11.79 -41.06
C VAL A 20 -21.81 11.87 -41.19
N PHE A 21 -22.42 11.08 -42.08
CA PHE A 21 -23.88 11.04 -42.23
C PHE A 21 -24.58 10.58 -40.96
N LYS A 22 -24.05 9.56 -40.29
CA LYS A 22 -24.57 9.04 -39.03
C LYS A 22 -24.49 10.08 -37.91
N ARG A 23 -23.35 10.78 -37.78
CA ARG A 23 -23.16 11.87 -36.81
C ARG A 23 -24.20 12.98 -37.01
N ASP A 24 -24.42 13.38 -38.25
CA ASP A 24 -25.35 14.47 -38.59
C ASP A 24 -26.80 13.98 -38.77
N LYS A 25 -27.12 12.74 -38.36
CA LYS A 25 -28.46 12.13 -38.44
C LYS A 25 -29.07 12.23 -39.84
N PHE A 26 -28.25 12.04 -40.87
CA PHE A 26 -28.64 12.13 -42.28
C PHE A 26 -29.39 13.43 -42.61
N THR A 27 -28.94 14.53 -42.02
CA THR A 27 -29.55 15.87 -42.16
C THR A 27 -28.53 16.83 -42.75
N CYS A 28 -28.93 17.59 -43.78
CA CYS A 28 -28.10 18.64 -44.36
C CYS A 28 -27.86 19.75 -43.32
N ALA A 29 -26.59 20.02 -42.99
CA ALA A 29 -26.18 21.03 -42.02
C ALA A 29 -26.55 22.47 -42.45
N TYR A 30 -26.83 22.69 -43.74
CA TYR A 30 -27.15 24.01 -44.28
C TYR A 30 -28.65 24.33 -44.29
N CYS A 31 -29.47 23.39 -44.76
CA CYS A 31 -30.90 23.64 -44.97
C CYS A 31 -31.83 22.76 -44.13
N GLY A 32 -31.28 21.84 -43.33
CA GLY A 32 -32.07 20.94 -42.49
C GLY A 32 -32.85 19.85 -43.22
N ARG A 33 -32.79 19.79 -44.56
CA ARG A 33 -33.41 18.71 -45.36
C ARG A 33 -32.71 17.38 -45.10
N LYS A 34 -33.47 16.28 -45.07
CA LYS A 34 -33.00 14.94 -44.70
C LYS A 34 -33.06 13.96 -45.86
N ALA A 35 -32.28 12.89 -45.81
CA ALA A 35 -32.50 11.75 -46.70
C ALA A 35 -33.79 11.00 -46.29
N PRO A 36 -34.57 10.46 -47.24
CA PRO A 36 -34.30 10.35 -48.68
C PRO A 36 -34.78 11.55 -49.52
N ASP A 37 -35.42 12.56 -48.94
CA ASP A 37 -36.01 13.70 -49.66
C ASP A 37 -34.98 14.53 -50.43
N VAL A 38 -33.72 14.48 -50.02
CA VAL A 38 -32.58 15.05 -50.72
C VAL A 38 -31.41 14.07 -50.78
N ILE A 39 -30.63 14.15 -51.87
CA ILE A 39 -29.37 13.41 -51.97
C ILE A 39 -28.32 14.14 -51.13
N LEU A 40 -27.68 13.41 -50.21
CA LEU A 40 -26.66 13.91 -49.31
C LEU A 40 -25.24 13.57 -49.80
N GLU A 41 -24.33 14.52 -49.60
CA GLU A 41 -22.90 14.44 -49.84
C GLU A 41 -22.14 14.91 -48.60
N VAL A 42 -20.86 14.56 -48.51
CA VAL A 42 -19.97 15.12 -47.49
C VAL A 42 -19.30 16.35 -48.07
N ASP A 43 -19.38 17.47 -47.34
CA ASP A 43 -18.72 18.73 -47.67
C ASP A 43 -17.68 19.08 -46.58
N HIS A 44 -16.64 19.82 -46.98
CA HIS A 44 -15.61 20.32 -46.10
C HIS A 44 -15.97 21.71 -45.58
N ILE A 45 -15.95 21.90 -44.26
CA ILE A 45 -16.19 23.20 -43.62
C ILE A 45 -15.15 24.22 -44.13
N ILE A 46 -13.87 23.86 -44.03
CA ILE A 46 -12.75 24.55 -44.68
C ILE A 46 -12.50 23.86 -46.02
N PRO A 47 -12.70 24.52 -47.17
CA PRO A 47 -12.50 23.90 -48.48
C PRO A 47 -11.07 23.39 -48.65
N VAL A 48 -10.89 22.27 -49.34
CA VAL A 48 -9.56 21.71 -49.69
C VAL A 48 -8.67 22.75 -50.40
N ALA A 49 -9.27 23.61 -51.23
CA ALA A 49 -8.57 24.70 -51.93
C ALA A 49 -7.98 25.77 -50.97
N LYS A 50 -8.46 25.82 -49.73
CA LYS A 50 -8.00 26.71 -48.65
C LYS A 50 -7.27 25.94 -47.53
N GLY A 51 -6.85 24.71 -47.79
CA GLY A 51 -6.04 23.91 -46.85
C GLY A 51 -6.83 23.02 -45.88
N GLY A 52 -8.14 22.83 -46.08
CA GLY A 52 -8.92 21.92 -45.23
C GLY A 52 -8.53 20.45 -45.40
N ASP A 53 -8.47 19.73 -44.29
CA ASP A 53 -8.11 18.31 -44.22
C ASP A 53 -9.34 17.39 -44.30
N ASN A 54 -9.10 16.09 -44.35
CA ASN A 54 -10.15 15.05 -44.34
C ASN A 54 -10.50 14.57 -42.93
N ASN A 55 -10.13 15.31 -41.88
CA ASN A 55 -10.49 14.95 -40.51
C ASN A 55 -12.01 15.05 -40.33
N ILE A 56 -12.62 14.12 -39.60
CA ILE A 56 -14.08 14.09 -39.40
C ILE A 56 -14.61 15.40 -38.80
N THR A 57 -13.78 16.14 -38.06
CA THR A 57 -14.07 17.46 -37.50
C THR A 57 -14.20 18.58 -38.54
N ASN A 58 -13.59 18.42 -39.73
CA ASN A 58 -13.69 19.35 -40.87
C ASN A 58 -14.75 18.91 -41.92
N LEU A 59 -15.44 17.78 -41.68
CA LEU A 59 -16.44 17.23 -42.60
C LEU A 59 -17.85 17.40 -42.05
N ILE A 60 -18.81 17.73 -42.91
CA ILE A 60 -20.25 17.83 -42.59
C ILE A 60 -21.12 17.23 -43.69
N THR A 61 -22.35 16.88 -43.33
CA THR A 61 -23.37 16.41 -44.24
C THR A 61 -24.06 17.59 -44.92
N SER A 62 -24.09 17.59 -46.26
CA SER A 62 -24.76 18.60 -47.08
C SER A 62 -25.65 17.94 -48.13
N CYS A 63 -26.76 18.56 -48.53
CA CYS A 63 -27.43 18.15 -49.76
C CYS A 63 -26.66 18.66 -50.98
N ILE A 64 -26.88 18.03 -52.14
CA ILE A 64 -26.25 18.41 -53.42
C ILE A 64 -26.46 19.90 -53.73
N ASP A 65 -27.68 20.41 -53.55
CA ASP A 65 -28.02 21.81 -53.88
C ASP A 65 -27.18 22.80 -53.05
N CYS A 66 -27.08 22.58 -51.74
CA CYS A 66 -26.32 23.45 -50.84
C CYS A 66 -24.82 23.31 -51.06
N ASN A 67 -24.32 22.08 -51.30
CA ASN A 67 -22.91 21.82 -51.56
C ASN A 67 -22.44 22.55 -52.84
N ARG A 68 -23.22 22.46 -53.91
CA ARG A 68 -22.96 23.15 -55.18
C ARG A 68 -23.10 24.67 -55.08
N GLY A 69 -24.00 25.15 -54.22
CA GLY A 69 -24.17 26.57 -53.92
C GLY A 69 -22.97 27.19 -53.19
N LYS A 70 -22.34 26.45 -52.26
CA LYS A 70 -21.21 26.92 -51.43
C LYS A 70 -19.89 27.10 -52.18
N ARG A 71 -19.59 26.26 -53.18
CA ARG A 71 -18.32 26.29 -53.94
C ARG A 71 -17.08 26.28 -53.01
N ASP A 72 -16.21 27.28 -53.08
CA ASP A 72 -14.99 27.46 -52.29
C ASP A 72 -15.12 28.49 -51.16
N ILE A 73 -16.37 28.85 -50.81
CA ILE A 73 -16.68 29.75 -49.72
C ILE A 73 -16.65 28.92 -48.41
N PRO A 74 -15.79 29.26 -47.43
CA PRO A 74 -15.78 28.57 -46.14
C PRO A 74 -17.10 28.81 -45.42
N LEU A 75 -17.59 27.80 -44.73
CA LEU A 75 -18.82 27.96 -43.97
C LEU A 75 -18.59 28.92 -42.80
N GLN A 76 -19.47 29.91 -42.61
CA GLN A 76 -19.54 30.63 -41.34
C GLN A 76 -20.04 29.66 -40.27
N VAL A 77 -19.12 29.25 -39.40
CA VAL A 77 -19.39 28.34 -38.29
C VAL A 77 -20.36 29.04 -37.35
N ASN A 78 -21.55 28.46 -37.12
CA ASN A 78 -22.43 28.91 -36.05
C ASN A 78 -22.03 28.24 -34.72
N GLU A 79 -22.43 28.83 -33.59
CA GLU A 79 -22.06 28.30 -32.25
C GLU A 79 -22.38 26.81 -32.08
N THR A 80 -23.44 26.31 -32.72
CA THR A 80 -23.87 24.91 -32.64
C THR A 80 -22.86 23.96 -33.28
N LEU A 81 -22.32 24.32 -34.45
CA LEU A 81 -21.30 23.53 -35.15
C LEU A 81 -19.96 23.54 -34.40
N GLU A 82 -19.60 24.67 -33.79
CA GLU A 82 -18.38 24.77 -33.00
C GLU A 82 -18.44 23.93 -31.72
N LYS A 83 -19.60 23.94 -31.02
CA LYS A 83 -19.85 23.05 -29.87
C LYS A 83 -19.78 21.57 -30.25
N GLN A 84 -20.34 21.17 -31.39
CA GLN A 84 -20.23 19.80 -31.88
C GLN A 84 -18.79 19.41 -32.22
N ARG A 85 -18.01 20.32 -32.81
CA ARG A 85 -16.60 20.07 -33.13
C ARG A 85 -15.77 19.86 -31.87
N LEU A 86 -15.90 20.77 -30.89
CA LEU A 86 -15.25 20.67 -29.58
C LEU A 86 -15.64 19.38 -28.84
N GLN A 87 -16.91 18.98 -28.93
CA GLN A 87 -17.36 17.71 -28.33
C GLN A 87 -16.70 16.49 -29.00
N MET A 88 -16.55 16.50 -30.32
CA MET A 88 -15.91 15.41 -31.06
C MET A 88 -14.40 15.36 -30.81
N GLU A 89 -13.75 16.53 -30.73
CA GLU A 89 -12.33 16.65 -30.37
C GLU A 89 -12.10 16.11 -28.95
N LEU A 90 -12.92 16.54 -27.97
CA LEU A 90 -12.87 16.00 -26.61
C LEU A 90 -13.11 14.48 -26.56
N LEU A 91 -14.01 13.94 -27.37
CA LEU A 91 -14.24 12.49 -27.46
C LEU A 91 -13.06 11.75 -28.08
N GLN A 92 -12.39 12.36 -29.05
CA GLN A 92 -11.19 11.81 -29.67
C GLN A 92 -10.02 11.83 -28.68
N ASP A 93 -9.79 12.95 -27.98
CA ASP A 93 -8.77 13.06 -26.92
C ASP A 93 -9.01 12.01 -25.83
N LYS A 94 -10.27 11.86 -25.40
CA LYS A 94 -10.64 10.84 -24.41
C LYS A 94 -10.36 9.43 -24.90
N ARG A 95 -10.58 9.15 -26.18
CA ARG A 95 -10.28 7.86 -26.80
C ARG A 95 -8.78 7.59 -26.83
N GLU A 96 -7.99 8.57 -27.26
CA GLU A 96 -6.52 8.48 -27.28
C GLU A 96 -5.96 8.25 -25.88
N GLN A 97 -6.47 8.97 -24.88
CA GLN A 97 -6.10 8.73 -23.47
C GLN A 97 -6.42 7.30 -23.01
N LEU A 98 -7.56 6.74 -23.41
CA LEU A 98 -7.91 5.35 -23.09
C LEU A 98 -6.97 4.37 -23.80
N GLU A 99 -6.66 4.58 -25.08
CA GLU A 99 -5.73 3.74 -25.83
C GLU A 99 -4.34 3.73 -25.17
N MET A 100 -3.81 4.91 -24.78
CA MET A 100 -2.56 5.02 -24.03
C MET A 100 -2.59 4.26 -22.68
N LEU A 101 -3.71 4.35 -21.95
CA LEU A 101 -3.87 3.66 -20.67
C LEU A 101 -3.88 2.14 -20.84
N PHE A 102 -4.54 1.63 -21.88
CA PHE A 102 -4.55 0.19 -22.19
C PHE A 102 -3.18 -0.32 -22.62
N GLU A 103 -2.43 0.44 -23.43
CA GLU A 103 -1.06 0.08 -23.82
C GLU A 103 -0.11 0.04 -22.62
N TRP A 104 -0.22 1.03 -21.72
CA TRP A 104 0.54 1.03 -20.47
C TRP A 104 0.19 -0.19 -19.60
N LYS A 105 -1.10 -0.50 -19.44
CA LYS A 105 -1.55 -1.66 -18.66
C LYS A 105 -1.02 -2.98 -19.24
N LYS A 106 -1.04 -3.13 -20.56
CA LYS A 106 -0.45 -4.29 -21.25
C LYS A 106 1.05 -4.40 -21.00
N SER A 107 1.76 -3.27 -21.04
CA SER A 107 3.21 -3.24 -20.75
C SER A 107 3.52 -3.65 -19.31
N LEU A 108 2.67 -3.28 -18.35
CA LEU A 108 2.80 -3.75 -16.96
C LEU A 108 2.57 -5.26 -16.85
N ASP A 109 1.53 -5.78 -17.51
CA ASP A 109 1.24 -7.22 -17.46
C ASP A 109 2.40 -8.04 -18.11
N GLU A 110 3.03 -7.51 -19.18
CA GLU A 110 4.23 -8.10 -19.79
C GLU A 110 5.46 -8.08 -18.85
N LEU A 111 5.61 -7.03 -18.04
CA LEU A 111 6.67 -6.96 -17.03
C LEU A 111 6.43 -7.97 -15.90
N ASP A 112 5.19 -8.11 -15.44
CA ASP A 112 4.82 -9.10 -14.41
C ASP A 112 5.10 -10.54 -14.88
N GLU A 113 4.84 -10.84 -16.16
CA GLU A 113 5.18 -12.13 -16.77
C GLU A 113 6.69 -12.35 -16.86
N TYR A 114 7.45 -11.34 -17.29
CA TYR A 114 8.91 -11.42 -17.37
C TYR A 114 9.55 -11.65 -16.00
N GLU A 115 9.09 -10.92 -14.98
CA GLU A 115 9.55 -11.08 -13.60
C GLU A 115 9.24 -12.48 -13.05
N SER A 116 8.03 -12.97 -13.31
CA SER A 116 7.62 -14.33 -12.96
C SER A 116 8.57 -15.38 -13.54
N ASP A 117 8.95 -15.22 -14.82
CA ASP A 117 9.89 -16.11 -15.49
C ASP A 117 11.31 -16.03 -14.90
N LEU A 118 11.79 -14.83 -14.55
CA LEU A 118 13.10 -14.67 -13.89
C LEU A 118 13.19 -15.46 -12.58
N PHE A 119 12.15 -15.38 -11.74
CA PHE A 119 12.14 -16.13 -10.49
C PHE A 119 12.04 -17.64 -10.70
N ILE A 120 11.26 -18.09 -11.69
CA ILE A 120 11.15 -19.51 -12.04
C ILE A 120 12.51 -20.05 -12.49
N ASN A 121 13.19 -19.33 -13.39
CA ASN A 121 14.52 -19.69 -13.86
C ASN A 121 15.53 -19.73 -12.71
N TYR A 122 15.50 -18.73 -11.81
CA TYR A 122 16.37 -18.72 -10.64
C TYR A 122 16.20 -19.95 -9.72
N ILE A 123 14.97 -20.45 -9.58
CA ILE A 123 14.71 -21.68 -8.83
C ILE A 123 15.17 -22.92 -9.61
N GLU A 124 14.91 -22.97 -10.92
CA GLU A 124 15.32 -24.09 -11.79
C GLU A 124 16.84 -24.26 -11.83
N ASP A 125 17.60 -23.17 -11.86
CA ASP A 125 19.07 -23.17 -11.76
C ASP A 125 19.58 -23.84 -10.47
N LYS A 126 18.81 -23.80 -9.37
CA LYS A 126 19.19 -24.44 -8.10
C LYS A 126 18.88 -25.93 -8.06
N ILE A 127 18.00 -26.42 -8.93
CA ILE A 127 17.55 -27.80 -8.94
C ILE A 127 18.01 -28.59 -10.17
N GLU A 128 18.96 -28.07 -10.95
CA GLU A 128 19.52 -28.75 -12.11
C GLU A 128 19.96 -30.20 -11.76
N PRO A 129 19.61 -31.22 -12.57
CA PRO A 129 18.97 -31.18 -13.90
C PRO A 129 17.43 -31.27 -13.88
N TYR A 130 16.79 -31.10 -12.72
CA TYR A 130 15.33 -31.16 -12.59
C TYR A 130 14.68 -29.83 -12.98
N THR A 131 13.39 -29.89 -13.33
CA THR A 131 12.58 -28.71 -13.68
C THR A 131 11.29 -28.69 -12.87
N LEU A 132 10.69 -27.51 -12.73
CA LEU A 132 9.46 -27.34 -11.98
C LEU A 132 8.27 -27.94 -12.73
N THR A 133 7.49 -28.77 -12.04
CA THR A 133 6.21 -29.25 -12.59
C THR A 133 5.22 -28.09 -12.72
N LYS A 134 4.25 -28.20 -13.63
CA LYS A 134 3.20 -27.18 -13.83
C LYS A 134 2.48 -26.79 -12.54
N GLN A 135 2.20 -27.75 -11.67
CA GLN A 135 1.55 -27.51 -10.38
C GLN A 135 2.44 -26.71 -9.43
N PHE A 136 3.74 -27.03 -9.35
CA PHE A 136 4.68 -26.28 -8.52
C PHE A 136 4.90 -24.87 -9.05
N ARG A 137 5.02 -24.70 -10.37
CA ARG A 137 5.08 -23.37 -11.01
C ARG A 137 3.91 -22.50 -10.57
N THR A 138 2.67 -22.98 -10.68
CA THR A 138 1.50 -22.21 -10.25
C THR A 138 1.53 -21.83 -8.77
N LYS A 139 1.92 -22.75 -7.87
CA LYS A 139 2.03 -22.46 -6.44
C LYS A 139 3.09 -21.39 -6.14
N ILE A 140 4.24 -21.49 -6.81
CA ILE A 140 5.35 -20.56 -6.65
C ILE A 140 4.94 -19.16 -7.15
N LEU A 141 4.31 -19.06 -8.32
CA LEU A 141 3.79 -17.78 -8.84
C LEU A 141 2.75 -17.14 -7.92
N GLN A 142 1.91 -17.93 -7.24
CA GLN A 142 0.98 -17.40 -6.23
C GLN A 142 1.71 -16.81 -5.02
N LEU A 143 2.85 -17.37 -4.63
CA LEU A 143 3.68 -16.81 -3.57
C LEU A 143 4.33 -15.50 -4.03
N PHE A 144 4.82 -15.42 -5.27
CA PHE A 144 5.48 -14.23 -5.79
C PHE A 144 4.54 -13.01 -5.86
N LYS A 145 3.25 -13.24 -6.12
CA LYS A 145 2.24 -12.17 -6.06
C LYS A 145 1.94 -11.66 -4.65
N LYS A 146 2.33 -12.39 -3.60
CA LYS A 146 1.97 -12.11 -2.20
C LYS A 146 3.12 -11.54 -1.38
N TYR A 147 4.36 -11.85 -1.73
CA TYR A 147 5.54 -11.53 -0.94
C TYR A 147 6.49 -10.60 -1.70
N LYS A 148 7.32 -9.85 -0.98
CA LYS A 148 8.32 -8.98 -1.59
C LYS A 148 9.47 -9.82 -2.17
N HIS A 149 10.15 -9.30 -3.19
CA HIS A 149 11.24 -10.00 -3.88
C HIS A 149 12.39 -10.41 -2.96
N GLU A 150 12.81 -9.52 -2.06
CA GLU A 150 13.85 -9.80 -1.07
C GLU A 150 13.49 -10.99 -0.17
N GLU A 151 12.24 -11.05 0.30
CA GLU A 151 11.74 -12.13 1.15
C GLU A 151 11.74 -13.48 0.43
N ILE A 152 11.41 -13.46 -0.87
CA ILE A 152 11.42 -14.62 -1.75
C ILE A 152 12.85 -15.15 -1.92
N PHE A 153 13.80 -14.28 -2.26
CA PHE A 153 15.20 -14.66 -2.43
C PHE A 153 15.80 -15.23 -1.14
N ASP A 154 15.51 -14.59 -0.01
CA ASP A 154 15.88 -15.08 1.31
C ASP A 154 15.33 -16.48 1.59
N ALA A 155 14.03 -16.69 1.34
CA ALA A 155 13.39 -17.96 1.59
C ALA A 155 13.95 -19.08 0.70
N ILE A 156 14.23 -18.78 -0.57
CA ILE A 156 14.88 -19.71 -1.50
C ILE A 156 16.27 -20.06 -0.98
N THR A 157 17.07 -19.08 -0.58
CA THR A 157 18.43 -19.30 -0.07
C THR A 157 18.44 -20.14 1.20
N ILE A 158 17.58 -19.83 2.17
CA ILE A 158 17.44 -20.60 3.41
C ILE A 158 17.01 -22.04 3.10
N SER A 159 16.04 -22.21 2.19
CA SER A 159 15.57 -23.53 1.80
C SER A 159 16.69 -24.34 1.13
N ALA A 160 17.41 -23.73 0.19
CA ALA A 160 18.48 -24.36 -0.57
C ALA A 160 19.58 -24.89 0.35
N ASN A 161 20.09 -24.02 1.24
CA ASN A 161 21.17 -24.36 2.16
C ASN A 161 20.79 -25.49 3.14
N LYS A 162 19.51 -25.63 3.47
CA LYS A 162 19.04 -26.59 4.49
C LYS A 162 18.60 -27.92 3.90
N TYR A 163 18.02 -27.92 2.71
CA TYR A 163 17.29 -29.09 2.19
C TYR A 163 17.91 -29.71 0.94
N LEU A 164 18.68 -28.98 0.14
CA LEU A 164 19.35 -29.58 -1.03
C LEU A 164 20.48 -30.49 -0.58
N LYS A 165 20.48 -31.72 -1.08
CA LYS A 165 21.49 -32.75 -0.75
C LYS A 165 22.02 -33.37 -2.04
N TYR A 166 23.32 -33.63 -2.04
CA TYR A 166 24.04 -34.19 -3.18
C TYR A 166 24.52 -35.60 -2.83
N ASP A 167 24.53 -36.48 -3.83
CA ASP A 167 25.09 -37.82 -3.69
C ASP A 167 26.62 -37.81 -3.75
N CYS A 168 27.24 -38.99 -3.70
CA CYS A 168 28.69 -39.14 -3.78
C CYS A 168 29.30 -38.70 -5.12
N ASP A 169 28.50 -38.62 -6.19
CA ASP A 169 28.90 -38.15 -7.51
C ASP A 169 28.62 -36.64 -7.69
N ASN A 170 28.27 -35.95 -6.60
CA ASN A 170 27.87 -34.54 -6.57
C ASN A 170 26.63 -34.24 -7.43
N LYS A 171 25.75 -35.23 -7.65
CA LYS A 171 24.46 -35.03 -8.32
C LYS A 171 23.38 -34.74 -7.28
N LEU A 172 22.49 -33.81 -7.62
CA LEU A 172 21.40 -33.44 -6.75
C LEU A 172 20.41 -34.60 -6.57
N ILE A 173 20.04 -34.90 -5.33
CA ILE A 173 19.07 -35.95 -5.00
C ILE A 173 17.65 -35.41 -5.25
N GLN A 174 16.85 -36.08 -6.09
CA GLN A 174 15.51 -35.64 -6.47
C GLN A 174 14.57 -35.40 -5.27
N GLU A 175 14.61 -36.28 -4.27
CA GLU A 175 13.79 -36.14 -3.05
C GLU A 175 14.14 -34.86 -2.28
N SER A 176 15.42 -34.52 -2.24
CA SER A 176 15.93 -33.29 -1.60
C SER A 176 15.49 -32.04 -2.34
N ALA A 177 15.46 -32.08 -3.69
CA ALA A 177 14.94 -31.00 -4.52
C ALA A 177 13.44 -30.77 -4.28
N ASN A 178 12.65 -31.85 -4.19
CA ASN A 178 11.24 -31.76 -3.83
C ASN A 178 11.03 -31.21 -2.41
N GLU A 179 11.86 -31.60 -1.45
CA GLU A 179 11.79 -31.05 -0.09
C GLU A 179 12.11 -29.55 -0.10
N PHE A 180 13.19 -29.13 -0.77
CA PHE A 180 13.54 -27.73 -0.99
C PHE A 180 12.36 -26.91 -1.51
N LEU A 181 11.69 -27.36 -2.58
CA LEU A 181 10.55 -26.65 -3.18
C LEU A 181 9.36 -26.54 -2.21
N ASN A 182 9.04 -27.62 -1.50
CA ASN A 182 7.93 -27.66 -0.55
C ASN A 182 8.16 -26.75 0.67
N LYS A 183 9.41 -26.47 1.04
CA LYS A 183 9.74 -25.68 2.23
C LYS A 183 9.76 -24.18 2.00
N ILE A 184 9.93 -23.70 0.75
CA ILE A 184 9.98 -22.26 0.41
C ILE A 184 8.74 -21.53 0.94
N GLY A 185 7.53 -22.02 0.64
CA GLY A 185 6.29 -21.38 1.09
C GLY A 185 6.16 -21.37 2.62
N GLY A 186 6.58 -22.43 3.30
CA GLY A 186 6.57 -22.49 4.77
C GLY A 186 7.55 -21.49 5.40
N ILE A 187 8.73 -21.30 4.80
CA ILE A 187 9.73 -20.32 5.24
C ILE A 187 9.19 -18.90 5.07
N LEU A 188 8.59 -18.59 3.92
CA LEU A 188 7.96 -17.29 3.63
C LEU A 188 6.85 -16.96 4.63
N VAL A 189 5.95 -17.91 4.88
CA VAL A 189 4.88 -17.74 5.86
C VAL A 189 5.47 -17.51 7.24
N ASN A 190 6.44 -18.32 7.66
CA ASN A 190 6.99 -18.22 9.01
C ASN A 190 7.76 -16.90 9.22
N LYS A 191 8.60 -16.46 8.29
CA LYS A 191 9.33 -15.18 8.40
C LYS A 191 8.39 -13.98 8.56
N ASN A 192 7.21 -14.04 7.95
CA ASN A 192 6.21 -12.97 8.00
C ASN A 192 5.23 -13.07 9.18
N LEU A 193 5.37 -14.08 10.06
CA LEU A 193 4.56 -14.15 11.27
C LEU A 193 5.16 -13.27 12.38
N PRO A 194 4.33 -12.74 13.30
CA PRO A 194 4.82 -12.10 14.53
C PRO A 194 5.76 -13.04 15.31
N PRO A 195 6.78 -12.52 16.03
CA PRO A 195 7.81 -13.33 16.69
C PRO A 195 7.24 -14.44 17.57
N ILE A 196 6.20 -14.16 18.37
CA ILE A 196 5.56 -15.18 19.21
C ILE A 196 5.00 -16.30 18.34
N LYS A 197 4.28 -15.96 17.26
CA LYS A 197 3.71 -16.97 16.36
C LYS A 197 4.78 -17.79 15.66
N GLN A 198 5.94 -17.21 15.33
CA GLN A 198 7.08 -17.97 14.81
C GLN A 198 7.57 -19.02 15.81
N LYS A 199 7.75 -18.62 17.08
CA LYS A 199 8.18 -19.53 18.16
C LYS A 199 7.14 -20.62 18.43
N LEU A 200 5.85 -20.29 18.45
CA LEU A 200 4.79 -21.29 18.59
C LEU A 200 4.78 -22.29 17.42
N ALA A 201 4.99 -21.83 16.18
CA ALA A 201 5.10 -22.71 15.02
C ALA A 201 6.31 -23.65 15.11
N TYR A 202 7.45 -23.15 15.62
CA TYR A 202 8.64 -23.93 15.90
C TYR A 202 8.39 -25.02 16.96
N ILE A 203 7.77 -24.66 18.08
CA ILE A 203 7.39 -25.60 19.15
C ILE A 203 6.50 -26.71 18.62
N LYS A 204 5.47 -26.37 17.83
CA LYS A 204 4.63 -27.39 17.17
C LYS A 204 5.44 -28.32 16.27
N GLY A 205 6.45 -27.79 15.59
CA GLY A 205 7.40 -28.58 14.81
C GLY A 205 8.19 -29.58 15.66
N ILE A 206 8.66 -29.18 16.85
CA ILE A 206 9.31 -30.08 17.81
C ILE A 206 8.35 -31.20 18.21
N CYS A 207 7.14 -30.84 18.65
CA CYS A 207 6.14 -31.80 19.12
C CYS A 207 5.76 -32.81 18.02
N ARG A 208 5.56 -32.36 16.78
CA ARG A 208 5.27 -33.23 15.62
C ARG A 208 6.34 -34.27 15.34
N ASN A 209 7.60 -33.87 15.45
CA ASN A 209 8.71 -34.73 15.10
C ASN A 209 9.04 -35.72 16.23
N ARG A 210 8.72 -35.37 17.47
CA ARG A 210 9.12 -36.14 18.66
C ARG A 210 8.02 -37.05 19.19
N PHE A 211 6.77 -36.59 19.21
CA PHE A 211 5.68 -37.38 19.77
C PHE A 211 5.12 -38.35 18.72
N HIS A 212 4.85 -39.59 19.13
CA HIS A 212 4.19 -40.58 18.27
C HIS A 212 2.82 -40.09 17.75
N TYR A 213 2.12 -39.31 18.55
CA TYR A 213 0.86 -38.65 18.19
C TYR A 213 0.89 -37.22 18.70
N PHE A 214 0.47 -36.27 17.86
CA PHE A 214 0.31 -34.86 18.22
C PHE A 214 -0.97 -34.30 17.59
N ASN A 215 -1.87 -33.74 18.39
CA ASN A 215 -3.06 -33.09 17.88
C ASN A 215 -2.75 -31.62 17.55
N GLU A 216 -2.53 -31.32 16.26
CA GLU A 216 -2.15 -29.99 15.76
C GLU A 216 -3.12 -28.87 16.17
N GLN A 217 -4.43 -29.16 16.11
CA GLN A 217 -5.46 -28.17 16.42
C GLN A 217 -5.48 -27.87 17.92
N GLN A 218 -5.52 -28.90 18.76
CA GLN A 218 -5.48 -28.72 20.20
C GLN A 218 -4.16 -28.11 20.66
N GLY A 219 -3.03 -28.53 20.10
CA GLY A 219 -1.71 -27.97 20.43
C GLY A 219 -1.65 -26.48 20.12
N SER A 220 -2.21 -26.06 18.99
CA SER A 220 -2.34 -24.64 18.64
C SER A 220 -3.25 -23.90 19.64
N ILE A 221 -4.37 -24.50 20.06
CA ILE A 221 -5.28 -23.88 21.03
C ILE A 221 -4.59 -23.70 22.39
N ILE A 222 -3.90 -24.73 22.89
CA ILE A 222 -3.22 -24.69 24.20
C ILE A 222 -2.13 -23.64 24.21
N LEU A 223 -1.27 -23.60 23.18
CA LEU A 223 -0.20 -22.61 23.08
C LEU A 223 -0.73 -21.18 23.02
N ASN A 224 -1.81 -20.94 22.26
CA ASN A 224 -2.43 -19.62 22.25
C ASN A 224 -3.07 -19.30 23.60
N LYS A 225 -3.73 -20.25 24.27
CA LYS A 225 -4.27 -20.03 25.63
C LYS A 225 -3.18 -19.70 26.64
N TYR A 226 -2.02 -20.33 26.53
CA TYR A 226 -0.85 -20.03 27.37
C TYR A 226 -0.38 -18.59 27.17
N VAL A 227 -0.16 -18.18 25.92
CA VAL A 227 0.21 -16.80 25.59
C VAL A 227 -0.84 -15.80 26.06
N GLU A 228 -2.12 -16.08 25.84
CA GLU A 228 -3.21 -15.20 26.28
C GLU A 228 -3.32 -15.14 27.81
N ALA A 229 -3.06 -16.24 28.52
CA ALA A 229 -3.01 -16.24 29.98
C ALA A 229 -1.89 -15.33 30.49
N LEU A 230 -0.68 -15.41 29.92
CA LEU A 230 0.43 -14.52 30.27
C LEU A 230 0.14 -13.04 29.95
N LYS A 231 -0.46 -12.76 28.78
CA LYS A 231 -0.89 -11.40 28.42
C LYS A 231 -1.95 -10.86 29.38
N GLN A 232 -2.89 -11.68 29.81
CA GLN A 232 -3.91 -11.28 30.80
C GLN A 232 -3.28 -10.93 32.16
N GLN A 233 -2.10 -11.48 32.45
CA GLN A 233 -1.28 -11.12 33.61
C GLN A 233 -0.31 -9.96 33.33
N GLY A 234 -0.48 -9.25 32.21
CA GLY A 234 0.27 -8.02 31.91
C GLY A 234 1.70 -8.23 31.41
N TRP A 235 2.09 -9.46 31.03
CA TRP A 235 3.45 -9.70 30.54
C TRP A 235 3.71 -9.03 29.19
N SER A 236 4.88 -8.41 29.05
CA SER A 236 5.34 -7.81 27.79
C SER A 236 5.64 -8.87 26.74
N GLU A 237 5.60 -8.50 25.45
CA GLU A 237 5.85 -9.44 24.35
C GLU A 237 7.24 -10.08 24.43
N THR A 238 8.26 -9.30 24.82
CA THR A 238 9.64 -9.77 25.00
C THR A 238 9.75 -10.81 26.11
N ARG A 239 9.08 -10.58 27.25
CA ARG A 239 9.10 -11.51 28.38
C ARG A 239 8.38 -12.82 28.04
N ILE A 240 7.26 -12.73 27.33
CA ILE A 240 6.53 -13.90 26.83
C ILE A 240 7.40 -14.70 25.86
N LEU A 241 8.13 -14.03 24.96
CA LEU A 241 9.04 -14.71 24.03
C LEU A 241 10.16 -15.48 24.73
N ASP A 242 10.77 -14.87 25.75
CA ASP A 242 11.84 -15.49 26.52
C ASP A 242 11.33 -16.73 27.29
N ASP A 243 10.16 -16.61 27.94
CA ASP A 243 9.52 -17.73 28.64
C ASP A 243 9.15 -18.88 27.69
N ILE A 244 8.61 -18.58 26.50
CA ILE A 244 8.35 -19.60 25.47
C ILE A 244 9.65 -20.30 25.03
N GLU A 245 10.73 -19.54 24.87
CA GLU A 245 12.02 -20.08 24.44
C GLU A 245 12.68 -20.94 25.52
N GLN A 246 12.58 -20.54 26.79
CA GLN A 246 13.23 -21.24 27.89
C GLN A 246 12.37 -22.40 28.42
N GLU A 247 11.11 -22.12 28.76
CA GLU A 247 10.26 -23.06 29.48
C GLU A 247 9.48 -23.96 28.52
N VAL A 248 8.69 -23.36 27.61
CA VAL A 248 7.81 -24.13 26.71
C VAL A 248 8.64 -25.01 25.76
N THR A 249 9.75 -24.49 25.24
CA THR A 249 10.66 -25.26 24.38
C THR A 249 11.34 -26.40 25.15
N ARG A 250 11.73 -26.18 26.42
CA ARG A 250 12.32 -27.24 27.26
C ARG A 250 11.34 -28.38 27.46
N ILE A 251 10.11 -28.09 27.90
CA ILE A 251 9.11 -29.16 28.14
C ILE A 251 8.74 -29.88 26.84
N SER A 252 8.67 -29.19 25.69
CA SER A 252 8.46 -29.84 24.38
C SER A 252 9.55 -30.87 24.03
N LYS A 253 10.79 -30.65 24.50
CA LYS A 253 11.92 -31.58 24.32
C LYS A 253 12.00 -32.66 25.40
N GLU A 254 11.41 -32.46 26.56
CA GLU A 254 11.50 -33.38 27.71
C GLU A 254 10.29 -34.31 27.84
N SER A 255 9.06 -33.83 27.64
CA SER A 255 7.82 -34.61 27.85
C SER A 255 7.78 -35.90 27.02
N LYS A 256 7.42 -37.06 27.57
CA LYS A 256 7.53 -38.34 26.83
C LYS A 256 6.52 -38.46 25.70
N ASN A 257 5.36 -37.83 25.84
CA ASN A 257 4.27 -37.93 24.87
C ASN A 257 3.38 -36.68 24.90
N TRP A 258 2.44 -36.61 23.95
CA TRP A 258 1.47 -35.53 23.83
C TRP A 258 0.63 -35.31 25.09
N THR A 259 0.20 -36.37 25.76
CA THR A 259 -0.65 -36.27 26.96
C THR A 259 0.10 -35.56 28.08
N GLU A 260 1.33 -36.00 28.37
CA GLU A 260 2.18 -35.36 29.38
C GLU A 260 2.46 -33.89 29.05
N TRP A 261 2.82 -33.60 27.80
CA TRP A 261 3.09 -32.23 27.36
C TRP A 261 1.86 -31.32 27.50
N ARG A 262 0.68 -31.82 27.08
CA ARG A 262 -0.59 -31.11 27.21
C ARG A 262 -0.90 -30.84 28.68
N ASP A 263 -0.83 -31.86 29.51
CA ASP A 263 -1.24 -31.77 30.92
C ASP A 263 -0.35 -30.79 31.69
N ILE A 264 0.96 -30.74 31.39
CA ILE A 264 1.89 -29.74 31.94
C ILE A 264 1.45 -28.32 31.53
N LEU A 265 1.23 -28.06 30.25
CA LEU A 265 0.83 -26.72 29.78
C LEU A 265 -0.55 -26.30 30.29
N GLU A 266 -1.52 -27.21 30.34
CA GLU A 266 -2.84 -26.93 30.88
C GLU A 266 -2.78 -26.65 32.39
N SER A 267 -1.90 -27.35 33.12
CA SER A 267 -1.60 -27.05 34.52
C SER A 267 -0.99 -25.66 34.68
N TRP A 268 0.01 -25.30 33.86
CA TRP A 268 0.60 -23.96 33.88
C TRP A 268 -0.43 -22.87 33.59
N ILE A 269 -1.29 -23.05 32.58
CA ILE A 269 -2.37 -22.11 32.27
C ILE A 269 -3.29 -21.90 33.48
N SER A 270 -3.65 -22.99 34.16
CA SER A 270 -4.49 -22.93 35.36
C SER A 270 -3.78 -22.24 36.53
N GLN A 271 -2.48 -22.47 36.71
CA GLN A 271 -1.67 -21.78 37.71
C GLN A 271 -1.57 -20.28 37.41
N ILE A 272 -1.33 -19.90 36.14
CA ILE A 272 -1.28 -18.51 35.68
C ILE A 272 -2.61 -17.81 35.94
N HIS A 273 -3.75 -18.45 35.66
CA HIS A 273 -5.06 -17.88 35.96
C HIS A 273 -5.35 -17.74 37.47
N ALA A 274 -4.72 -18.58 38.29
CA ALA A 274 -4.81 -18.52 39.75
C ALA A 274 -3.84 -17.52 40.38
N TRP A 275 -2.98 -16.86 39.59
CA TRP A 275 -2.19 -15.72 40.08
C TRP A 275 -3.16 -14.61 40.51
N ASN A 276 -3.07 -14.19 41.77
CA ASN A 276 -3.86 -13.08 42.28
C ASN A 276 -3.56 -11.83 41.44
N LYS A 277 -4.60 -11.17 40.94
CA LYS A 277 -4.51 -9.94 40.14
C LYS A 277 -3.84 -8.76 40.86
N ASP A 278 -3.57 -8.91 42.16
CA ASP A 278 -3.06 -7.85 43.02
C ASP A 278 -1.54 -7.84 43.18
N GLU A 279 -0.78 -8.81 42.62
CA GLU A 279 0.68 -8.86 42.86
C GLU A 279 1.61 -8.85 41.65
N ILE A 280 1.13 -8.86 40.39
CA ILE A 280 2.01 -8.57 39.24
C ILE A 280 1.22 -7.83 38.16
N LYS A 281 1.19 -6.49 38.27
CA LYS A 281 1.20 -5.63 37.09
C LYS A 281 2.59 -5.03 37.09
N ASP A 282 3.47 -5.51 36.21
CA ASP A 282 4.73 -4.79 36.01
C ASP A 282 4.34 -3.44 35.38
N GLU A 283 4.25 -2.40 36.20
CA GLU A 283 4.45 -1.05 35.71
C GLU A 283 5.83 -1.00 35.09
N PRO A 284 6.00 -0.34 33.93
CA PRO A 284 7.32 -0.14 33.38
C PRO A 284 8.17 0.51 34.46
N SER A 285 9.30 -0.12 34.79
CA SER A 285 10.24 0.44 35.75
C SER A 285 10.64 1.85 35.33
N ASN A 286 11.08 2.67 36.28
CA ASN A 286 11.57 4.02 35.94
C ASN A 286 12.66 4.00 34.85
N GLU A 287 13.49 2.94 34.80
CA GLU A 287 14.50 2.75 33.76
C GLU A 287 13.86 2.49 32.38
N GLU A 288 12.82 1.66 32.31
CA GLU A 288 12.07 1.39 31.08
C GLU A 288 11.30 2.63 30.60
N LEU A 289 10.68 3.40 31.52
CA LEU A 289 10.03 4.66 31.19
C LEU A 289 11.03 5.68 30.63
N GLN A 290 12.21 5.80 31.22
CA GLN A 290 13.26 6.67 30.69
C GLN A 290 13.75 6.23 29.31
N ALA A 291 13.88 4.92 29.08
CA ALA A 291 14.22 4.38 27.76
C ALA A 291 13.12 4.67 26.72
N MET A 292 11.85 4.54 27.09
CA MET A 292 10.71 4.89 26.23
C MET A 292 10.70 6.38 25.89
N VAL A 293 10.89 7.26 26.88
CA VAL A 293 11.00 8.71 26.70
C VAL A 293 12.12 9.03 25.70
N LYS A 294 13.29 8.40 25.86
CA LYS A 294 14.42 8.60 24.95
C LYS A 294 14.09 8.16 23.51
N ASN A 295 13.57 6.94 23.33
CA ASN A 295 13.25 6.43 22.00
C ASN A 295 12.19 7.29 21.29
N SER A 296 11.17 7.73 22.03
CA SER A 296 10.13 8.62 21.50
C SER A 296 10.69 9.97 21.08
N PHE A 297 11.60 10.52 21.89
CA PHE A 297 12.26 11.76 21.58
C PHE A 297 13.14 11.64 20.33
N ASP A 298 13.89 10.55 20.19
CA ASP A 298 14.73 10.30 19.01
C ASP A 298 13.87 10.21 17.72
N GLU A 299 12.74 9.50 17.77
CA GLU A 299 11.77 9.45 16.66
C GLU A 299 11.15 10.83 16.34
N LEU A 300 10.86 11.62 17.38
CA LEU A 300 10.40 13.00 17.20
C LEU A 300 11.45 13.89 16.54
N CYS A 301 12.73 13.72 16.83
CA CYS A 301 13.80 14.45 16.13
C CYS A 301 13.80 14.17 14.62
N PHE A 302 13.62 12.90 14.21
CA PHE A 302 13.47 12.57 12.79
C PHE A 302 12.20 13.18 12.19
N TYR A 303 11.09 13.15 12.94
CA TYR A 303 9.84 13.77 12.52
C TYR A 303 9.95 15.28 12.32
N PHE A 304 10.69 15.96 13.18
CA PHE A 304 10.93 17.40 13.07
C PHE A 304 11.71 17.76 11.81
N GLU A 305 12.75 17.00 11.45
CA GLU A 305 13.47 17.23 10.19
C GLU A 305 12.56 16.99 8.97
N PHE A 306 11.66 16.00 9.03
CA PHE A 306 10.64 15.80 8.02
C PHE A 306 9.66 16.99 7.94
N ILE A 307 9.13 17.46 9.07
CA ILE A 307 8.24 18.61 9.13
C ILE A 307 8.91 19.87 8.57
N ILE A 308 10.19 20.10 8.89
CA ILE A 308 10.95 21.25 8.37
C ILE A 308 11.09 21.14 6.85
N TYR A 309 11.46 19.96 6.33
CA TYR A 309 11.57 19.74 4.89
C TYR A 309 10.24 20.03 4.19
N VAL A 310 9.15 19.54 4.76
CA VAL A 310 7.80 19.75 4.26
C VAL A 310 7.43 21.23 4.31
N ALA A 311 7.63 21.91 5.43
CA ALA A 311 7.31 23.34 5.58
C ALA A 311 8.03 24.21 4.54
N ARG A 312 9.29 23.89 4.22
CA ARG A 312 10.07 24.57 3.17
C ARG A 312 9.45 24.44 1.78
N ILE A 313 8.88 23.29 1.43
CA ILE A 313 8.17 23.09 0.15
C ILE A 313 7.00 24.07 0.03
N TYR A 314 6.34 24.38 1.15
CA TYR A 314 5.20 25.29 1.20
C TYR A 314 5.57 26.74 1.52
N GLY A 315 6.85 27.09 1.44
CA GLY A 315 7.32 28.47 1.55
C GLY A 315 7.52 29.00 2.97
N GLU A 316 7.41 28.16 4.00
CA GLU A 316 7.83 28.51 5.36
C GLU A 316 9.30 28.10 5.58
N ASN A 317 10.16 29.09 5.82
CA ASN A 317 11.60 28.90 5.95
C ASN A 317 12.12 29.17 7.36
N ASP A 318 11.28 29.70 8.26
CA ASP A 318 11.65 29.92 9.66
C ASP A 318 11.63 28.59 10.43
N LYS A 319 12.80 27.94 10.49
CA LYS A 319 13.00 26.66 11.21
C LYS A 319 12.53 26.75 12.66
N ASN A 320 12.78 27.87 13.33
CA ASN A 320 12.43 28.04 14.75
C ASN A 320 10.93 28.12 14.93
N ARG A 321 10.23 28.84 14.06
CA ARG A 321 8.76 28.91 14.06
C ARG A 321 8.11 27.56 13.78
N ILE A 322 8.64 26.80 12.82
CA ILE A 322 8.13 25.47 12.47
C ILE A 322 8.28 24.52 13.67
N LEU A 323 9.47 24.45 14.25
CA LEU A 323 9.77 23.58 15.39
C LEU A 323 8.94 23.95 16.61
N LYS A 324 8.84 25.26 16.92
CA LYS A 324 7.99 25.76 18.01
C LYS A 324 6.55 25.26 17.85
N THR A 325 5.98 25.45 16.66
CA THR A 325 4.60 25.03 16.35
C THR A 325 4.43 23.52 16.53
N ALA A 326 5.38 22.73 16.03
CA ALA A 326 5.32 21.26 16.13
C ALA A 326 5.41 20.77 17.58
N ILE A 327 6.32 21.32 18.38
CA ILE A 327 6.49 20.99 19.80
C ILE A 327 5.22 21.34 20.58
N GLU A 328 4.71 22.57 20.44
CA GLU A 328 3.48 23.02 21.11
C GLU A 328 2.29 22.11 20.77
N SER A 329 2.17 21.67 19.52
CA SER A 329 1.13 20.73 19.08
C SER A 329 1.26 19.33 19.68
N ILE A 330 2.49 18.82 19.84
CA ILE A 330 2.74 17.51 20.47
C ILE A 330 2.39 17.55 21.96
N ILE A 331 2.80 18.61 22.66
CA ILE A 331 2.43 18.83 24.07
C ILE A 331 0.90 18.88 24.18
N ARG A 332 0.25 19.68 23.33
CA ARG A 332 -1.21 19.80 23.31
C ARG A 332 -1.91 18.46 23.05
N TYR A 333 -1.34 17.61 22.20
CA TYR A 333 -1.89 16.29 21.92
C TYR A 333 -1.84 15.38 23.17
N ASN A 334 -0.73 15.38 23.91
CA ASN A 334 -0.61 14.60 25.14
C ASN A 334 -1.56 15.10 26.24
N GLU A 335 -1.70 16.43 26.40
CA GLU A 335 -2.68 17.03 27.32
C GLU A 335 -4.12 16.56 27.03
N LEU A 336 -4.55 16.58 25.76
CA LEU A 336 -5.89 16.14 25.38
C LEU A 336 -6.13 14.66 25.71
N GLN A 337 -5.12 13.81 25.54
CA GLN A 337 -5.20 12.40 25.92
C GLN A 337 -5.34 12.25 27.44
N TYR A 338 -4.52 12.98 28.20
CA TYR A 338 -4.57 12.99 29.66
C TYR A 338 -5.94 13.46 30.18
N GLU A 339 -6.48 14.57 29.66
CA GLU A 339 -7.78 15.10 30.06
C GLU A 339 -8.91 14.07 29.87
N LYS A 340 -8.90 13.32 28.77
CA LYS A 340 -9.89 12.27 28.49
C LYS A 340 -9.71 11.05 29.38
N LEU A 341 -8.46 10.66 29.65
CA LEU A 341 -8.15 9.56 30.57
C LEU A 341 -8.64 9.87 31.98
N CYS A 342 -8.43 11.09 32.48
CA CYS A 342 -8.94 11.52 33.79
C CYS A 342 -10.47 11.48 33.89
N LYS A 343 -11.18 11.71 32.77
CA LYS A 343 -12.65 11.65 32.68
C LYS A 343 -13.18 10.24 32.35
N ASN A 344 -12.29 9.27 32.17
CA ASN A 344 -12.61 7.90 31.73
C ASN A 344 -13.40 7.87 30.40
N GLU A 345 -13.08 8.80 29.49
CA GLU A 345 -13.70 8.93 28.18
C GLU A 345 -13.00 8.07 27.12
N ASN A 346 -13.72 7.71 26.06
CA ASN A 346 -13.14 6.95 24.95
C ASN A 346 -12.15 7.81 24.14
N LEU A 347 -10.91 7.33 24.02
CA LEU A 347 -9.83 7.97 23.27
C LEU A 347 -9.92 7.82 21.74
N GLN A 348 -10.84 7.00 21.21
CA GLN A 348 -10.98 6.74 19.78
C GLN A 348 -11.20 8.00 18.93
N ALA A 349 -11.79 9.04 19.50
CA ALA A 349 -11.94 10.35 18.86
C ALA A 349 -10.62 11.14 18.72
N LEU A 350 -9.57 10.78 19.48
CA LEU A 350 -8.21 11.35 19.42
C LEU A 350 -7.26 10.52 18.56
N LYS A 351 -7.77 9.49 17.86
CA LYS A 351 -6.95 8.71 16.92
C LYS A 351 -6.34 9.66 15.88
N PRO A 352 -5.02 9.58 15.61
CA PRO A 352 -4.35 10.51 14.72
C PRO A 352 -5.01 10.59 13.35
N ASN A 353 -5.42 11.79 12.96
CA ASN A 353 -6.02 12.08 11.66
C ASN A 353 -5.95 13.58 11.37
N TYR A 354 -6.25 13.97 10.12
CA TYR A 354 -6.24 15.35 9.68
C TYR A 354 -7.01 16.33 10.59
N TYR A 355 -8.18 15.94 11.09
CA TYR A 355 -9.00 16.81 11.94
C TYR A 355 -8.36 17.03 13.32
N VAL A 356 -7.79 15.98 13.90
CA VAL A 356 -7.05 16.08 15.18
C VAL A 356 -5.80 16.94 15.00
N PHE A 357 -5.04 16.77 13.92
CA PHE A 357 -3.85 17.59 13.64
C PHE A 357 -4.19 19.06 13.42
N LYS A 358 -5.33 19.33 12.79
CA LYS A 358 -5.86 20.69 12.67
C LYS A 358 -6.25 21.27 14.04
N GLU A 359 -6.86 20.47 14.90
CA GLU A 359 -7.29 20.89 16.25
C GLU A 359 -6.11 21.22 17.15
N ILE A 360 -5.06 20.40 17.16
CA ILE A 360 -3.84 20.64 17.95
C ILE A 360 -2.91 21.69 17.31
N GLY A 361 -3.23 22.17 16.10
CA GLY A 361 -2.49 23.22 15.42
C GLY A 361 -1.23 22.78 14.68
N LEU A 362 -1.02 21.48 14.49
CA LEU A 362 0.21 20.92 13.91
C LEU A 362 0.50 21.44 12.51
N LEU A 363 -0.52 21.84 11.75
CA LEU A 363 -0.39 22.30 10.36
C LEU A 363 -0.44 23.83 10.22
N ASN A 364 -0.41 24.58 11.33
CA ASN A 364 -0.59 26.04 11.32
C ASN A 364 0.55 26.80 10.62
N PHE A 365 1.70 26.15 10.38
CA PHE A 365 2.81 26.73 9.62
C PHE A 365 2.60 26.70 8.09
N ILE A 366 1.58 26.00 7.58
CA ILE A 366 1.32 25.88 6.14
C ILE A 366 0.23 26.85 5.70
N GLN A 367 0.58 27.83 4.87
CA GLN A 367 -0.38 28.74 4.25
C GLN A 367 -0.97 28.13 2.96
N ASN A 368 -2.28 28.27 2.74
CA ASN A 368 -2.99 27.82 1.53
C ASN A 368 -2.83 26.32 1.19
N ILE A 369 -3.27 25.43 2.08
CA ILE A 369 -3.48 24.01 1.74
C ILE A 369 -4.62 23.92 0.71
N ASP A 370 -4.29 24.00 -0.57
CA ASP A 370 -5.24 23.77 -1.65
C ASP A 370 -5.65 22.28 -1.68
N THR A 371 -6.87 21.99 -2.13
CA THR A 371 -7.51 20.66 -2.04
C THR A 371 -6.72 19.54 -2.75
N LYS A 372 -5.97 19.91 -3.81
CA LYS A 372 -5.09 19.00 -4.57
C LYS A 372 -3.76 18.71 -3.86
N LEU A 373 -3.23 19.69 -3.12
CA LEU A 373 -2.02 19.52 -2.31
C LEU A 373 -2.31 18.72 -1.03
N LYS A 374 -3.53 18.83 -0.50
CA LYS A 374 -4.02 18.02 0.64
C LYS A 374 -3.88 16.51 0.41
N TYR A 375 -4.11 16.02 -0.82
CA TYR A 375 -4.06 14.58 -1.14
C TYR A 375 -2.62 14.04 -1.28
N VAL A 376 -1.71 14.84 -1.83
CA VAL A 376 -0.29 14.50 -1.99
C VAL A 376 0.45 14.60 -0.65
N PHE A 377 0.10 15.62 0.15
CA PHE A 377 0.56 15.77 1.53
C PHE A 377 0.06 14.60 2.39
N SER A 378 -1.22 14.21 2.26
CA SER A 378 -1.82 13.09 2.98
C SER A 378 -0.96 11.84 2.88
N ASN A 379 -0.62 11.33 1.70
CA ASN A 379 -0.04 9.97 1.64
C ASN A 379 1.35 9.85 2.28
N VAL A 380 2.20 10.88 2.22
CA VAL A 380 3.55 10.82 2.81
C VAL A 380 3.55 11.27 4.27
N VAL A 381 2.75 12.31 4.58
CA VAL A 381 2.61 12.82 5.95
C VAL A 381 1.79 11.86 6.79
N ASP A 382 0.78 11.18 6.25
CA ASP A 382 0.01 10.16 6.95
C ASP A 382 0.91 9.00 7.37
N ILE A 383 1.84 8.51 6.53
CA ILE A 383 2.73 7.40 6.92
C ILE A 383 3.64 7.78 8.09
N TYR A 384 4.36 8.91 8.00
CA TYR A 384 5.30 9.33 9.06
C TYR A 384 4.59 9.88 10.30
N THR A 385 3.46 10.57 10.12
CA THR A 385 2.67 11.10 11.24
C THR A 385 1.86 9.99 11.91
N GLU A 386 1.42 8.96 11.17
CA GLU A 386 0.85 7.75 11.77
C GLU A 386 1.92 7.04 12.59
N LYS A 387 3.13 6.80 12.07
CA LYS A 387 4.22 6.21 12.86
C LYS A 387 4.42 6.96 14.18
N VAL A 388 4.61 8.27 14.14
CA VAL A 388 4.92 9.08 15.33
C VAL A 388 3.72 9.23 16.26
N PHE A 389 2.58 9.68 15.75
CA PHE A 389 1.43 9.96 16.63
C PHE A 389 0.71 8.69 17.05
N ASN A 390 0.63 7.66 16.22
CA ASN A 390 -0.09 6.43 16.52
C ASN A 390 0.77 5.42 17.28
N GLU A 391 2.07 5.29 16.97
CA GLU A 391 2.94 4.31 17.64
C GLU A 391 3.69 4.93 18.82
N GLU A 392 4.15 6.19 18.69
CA GLU A 392 4.96 6.83 19.73
C GLU A 392 4.18 7.75 20.70
N LEU A 393 3.07 8.36 20.30
CA LEU A 393 2.39 9.32 21.19
C LEU A 393 1.01 8.85 21.68
N TYR A 394 0.34 7.96 20.96
CA TYR A 394 -1.04 7.58 21.27
C TYR A 394 -1.11 6.56 22.41
N TYR A 395 -1.69 6.97 23.53
CA TYR A 395 -1.76 6.19 24.78
C TYR A 395 -2.27 4.76 24.58
N PRO A 396 -3.38 4.49 23.85
CA PRO A 396 -3.91 3.13 23.68
C PRO A 396 -3.00 2.16 22.93
N ASN A 397 -2.03 2.67 22.18
CA ASN A 397 -1.05 1.84 21.48
C ASN A 397 0.26 1.72 22.26
N ARG A 398 0.38 2.43 23.38
CA ARG A 398 1.47 2.27 24.33
C ARG A 398 1.07 1.22 25.37
N ASN A 399 2.04 0.41 25.80
CA ASN A 399 1.84 -0.61 26.82
C ASN A 399 1.76 0.00 28.24
N PHE A 400 0.99 1.07 28.43
CA PHE A 400 0.76 1.67 29.74
C PHE A 400 -0.42 0.97 30.43
N ASN A 401 -0.18 0.48 31.65
CA ASN A 401 -1.18 -0.21 32.45
C ASN A 401 -1.99 0.74 33.36
N GLY A 402 -1.65 2.04 33.39
CA GLY A 402 -2.27 3.07 34.22
C GLY A 402 -1.89 4.51 33.80
N ILE A 403 -2.62 5.50 34.35
CA ILE A 403 -2.43 6.92 34.06
C ILE A 403 -1.09 7.43 34.64
N GLU A 404 -0.61 6.87 35.75
CA GLU A 404 0.62 7.31 36.42
C GLU A 404 1.87 7.14 35.54
N SER A 405 2.06 5.98 34.91
CA SER A 405 3.15 5.74 33.97
C SER A 405 3.09 6.67 32.75
N PHE A 406 1.87 7.01 32.29
CA PHE A 406 1.68 7.96 31.20
C PHE A 406 2.06 9.38 31.61
N VAL A 407 1.76 9.80 32.84
CA VAL A 407 2.17 11.11 33.37
C VAL A 407 3.68 11.21 33.48
N ILE A 408 4.35 10.18 34.00
CA ILE A 408 5.83 10.15 34.10
C ILE A 408 6.46 10.21 32.70
N PHE A 409 5.94 9.43 31.76
CA PHE A 409 6.36 9.48 30.36
C PHE A 409 6.16 10.87 29.74
N GLN A 410 4.97 11.45 29.91
CA GLN A 410 4.65 12.77 29.36
C GLN A 410 5.58 13.84 29.92
N GLN A 411 5.79 13.87 31.24
CA GLN A 411 6.69 14.82 31.89
C GLN A 411 8.12 14.70 31.38
N GLY A 412 8.66 13.47 31.29
CA GLY A 412 10.01 13.25 30.77
C GLY A 412 10.17 13.62 29.29
N LEU A 413 9.13 13.40 28.49
CA LEU A 413 9.13 13.79 27.07
C LEU A 413 9.03 15.31 26.92
N GLU A 414 8.17 15.96 27.68
CA GLU A 414 8.01 17.43 27.72
C GLU A 414 9.29 18.12 28.17
N GLU A 415 9.97 17.59 29.18
CA GLU A 415 11.27 18.10 29.64
C GLU A 415 12.29 18.08 28.49
N LYS A 416 12.46 16.95 27.80
CA LYS A 416 13.37 16.85 26.64
C LYS A 416 12.99 17.78 25.49
N LEU A 417 11.70 17.94 25.21
CA LEU A 417 11.22 18.85 24.17
C LEU A 417 11.46 20.32 24.55
N CYS A 418 11.30 20.67 25.82
CA CYS A 418 11.59 22.00 26.34
C CYS A 418 13.10 22.29 26.34
N ASP A 419 13.94 21.32 26.72
CA ASP A 419 15.40 21.44 26.63
C ASP A 419 15.85 21.70 25.19
N MET A 420 15.34 20.90 24.25
CA MET A 420 15.60 21.12 22.82
C MET A 420 15.15 22.51 22.37
N PHE A 421 14.02 23.01 22.89
CA PHE A 421 13.53 24.35 22.58
C PHE A 421 14.43 25.46 23.15
N ASN A 422 14.94 25.27 24.36
CA ASN A 422 15.85 26.21 25.02
C ASN A 422 17.22 26.25 24.35
N ASP A 423 17.73 25.09 23.89
CA ASP A 423 19.00 24.99 23.14
C ASP A 423 18.94 25.66 21.75
N MET A 424 17.74 25.96 21.24
CA MET A 424 17.53 26.66 19.96
C MET A 424 17.43 28.19 20.08
N GLN A 425 17.32 28.74 21.30
CA GLN A 425 17.28 30.17 21.58
C GLN A 425 18.67 30.73 21.87
#